data_AF-A0A917UFJ7-F1
#
_entry.id   AF-A0A917UFJ7-F1
#
_cell.length_a   1.000
_cell.length_b   1.000
_cell.length_c   1.000
_cell.angle_alpha   90.00
_cell.angle_beta   90.00
_cell.angle_gamma   90.00
#
_symmetry.space_group_name_H-M   'P 1'
#
loop_
_entity.id
_entity.type
_entity.pdbx_description
1 polymer ?
#
loop_
_entity_poly.entity_id
_entity_poly.type
_entity_poly.pdbx_seq_one_letter_code
_entity_poly.pdbx_strand_id
1 'polypeptide(L)'
;MSALVGEIELRPENGFELSLRGYHRAQVDRYIATMQMRLTTLETELASARYREQQLAGRVERLNTELKQCTCGDEKSKLVGGRIQRMIELAEEEAGALRAQAEQDLEKARTAAEAMLAEARKHAEDAMRDFQTALSQRRTEEARAEAARRAQWDARRQRQREAAENLLATTRSVGNESLQVTRRLLDALTEEHAKMVAEVELAEKEMANLSSA
;
A
#
# COMPACT_ATOMS: atom_id res chain seq x y z
N MET A 1 -6.87 50.11 -45.06
CA MET A 1 -6.55 51.51 -44.73
C MET A 1 -5.64 52.06 -45.82
N SER A 2 -6.21 52.44 -46.97
CA SER A 2 -5.49 53.15 -48.04
C SER A 2 -5.68 54.63 -47.81
N ALA A 3 -4.56 55.34 -47.73
CA ALA A 3 -4.51 56.78 -47.54
C ALA A 3 -5.31 57.51 -48.64
N LEU A 4 -6.19 58.39 -48.16
CA LEU A 4 -6.50 59.70 -48.71
C LEU A 4 -6.51 59.77 -50.24
N VAL A 5 -7.72 59.64 -50.80
CA VAL A 5 -8.18 60.47 -51.91
C VAL A 5 -7.92 61.92 -51.51
N GLY A 6 -6.72 62.44 -51.82
CA GLY A 6 -6.40 63.84 -51.65
C GLY A 6 -7.34 64.63 -52.54
N GLU A 7 -8.00 65.63 -51.96
CA GLU A 7 -8.85 66.57 -52.67
C GLU A 7 -8.16 67.03 -53.96
N ILE A 8 -8.84 66.77 -55.07
CA ILE A 8 -8.36 67.07 -56.41
C ILE A 8 -8.66 68.55 -56.67
N GLU A 9 -7.83 69.44 -56.13
CA GLU A 9 -7.88 70.86 -56.45
C GLU A 9 -7.24 71.10 -57.82
N LEU A 10 -8.08 71.04 -58.87
CA LEU A 10 -7.72 71.28 -60.28
C LEU A 10 -7.74 72.75 -60.67
N ARG A 11 -7.59 73.67 -59.70
CA ARG A 11 -7.45 75.09 -59.99
C ARG A 11 -6.07 75.55 -59.55
N PRO A 12 -5.34 76.34 -60.37
CA PRO A 12 -4.41 77.28 -59.76
C PRO A 12 -5.27 78.13 -58.82
N GLU A 13 -5.09 78.00 -57.50
CA GLU A 13 -5.97 78.66 -56.52
C GLU A 13 -6.09 80.18 -56.76
N ASN A 14 -5.15 80.77 -57.49
CA ASN A 14 -5.08 82.19 -57.82
C ASN A 14 -5.14 82.54 -59.34
N GLY A 15 -5.53 81.61 -60.21
CA GLY A 15 -5.57 81.87 -61.67
C GLY A 15 -4.18 82.04 -62.32
N PHE A 16 -4.14 82.37 -63.62
CA PHE A 16 -2.89 82.71 -64.32
C PHE A 16 -2.67 84.23 -64.28
N GLU A 17 -1.43 84.66 -64.05
CA GLU A 17 -1.07 86.08 -64.04
C GLU A 17 -1.17 86.69 -65.45
N LEU A 18 -1.75 87.88 -65.54
CA LEU A 18 -1.90 88.64 -66.79
C LEU A 18 -0.68 89.53 -67.03
N SER A 19 -0.04 89.37 -68.19
CA SER A 19 0.91 90.30 -68.77
C SER A 19 0.18 91.27 -69.72
N LEU A 20 0.87 92.34 -70.16
CA LEU A 20 0.31 93.45 -70.98
C LEU A 20 -0.42 92.99 -72.27
N ARG A 21 -0.23 91.74 -72.70
CA ARG A 21 -0.90 91.10 -73.86
C ARG A 21 -1.40 89.67 -73.58
N GLY A 22 -1.90 89.38 -72.37
CA GLY A 22 -2.51 88.08 -72.03
C GLY A 22 -1.71 87.28 -70.99
N TYR A 23 -1.91 85.96 -70.91
CA TYR A 23 -1.34 85.14 -69.83
C TYR A 23 0.19 85.01 -69.88
N HIS A 24 0.81 84.86 -68.71
CA HIS A 24 2.24 84.58 -68.61
C HIS A 24 2.58 83.20 -69.19
N ARG A 25 3.13 83.16 -70.40
CA ARG A 25 3.40 81.95 -71.18
C ARG A 25 4.14 80.86 -70.39
N ALA A 26 5.21 81.21 -69.67
CA ALA A 26 5.96 80.21 -68.89
C ALA A 26 5.19 79.64 -67.68
N GLN A 27 4.12 80.29 -67.22
CA GLN A 27 3.25 79.77 -66.15
C GLN A 27 2.26 78.77 -66.74
N VAL A 28 1.67 79.10 -67.89
CA VAL A 28 0.76 78.21 -68.64
C VAL A 28 1.50 76.97 -69.12
N ASP A 29 2.69 77.11 -69.71
CA ASP A 29 3.48 75.99 -70.22
C ASP A 29 3.88 75.02 -69.08
N ARG A 30 4.26 75.54 -67.90
CA ARG A 30 4.54 74.73 -66.69
C ARG A 30 3.29 74.01 -66.18
N TYR A 31 2.14 74.68 -66.19
CA TYR A 31 0.88 74.06 -65.79
C TYR A 31 0.46 72.95 -66.75
N ILE A 32 0.52 73.19 -68.06
CA ILE A 32 0.20 72.19 -69.09
C ILE A 32 1.15 71.00 -68.97
N ALA A 33 2.46 71.22 -68.82
CA ALA A 33 3.43 70.14 -68.64
C ALA A 33 3.15 69.32 -67.37
N THR A 34 2.78 69.98 -66.27
CA THR A 34 2.38 69.32 -65.01
C THR A 34 1.11 68.49 -65.19
N MET A 35 0.11 69.02 -65.91
CA MET A 35 -1.14 68.31 -66.20
C MET A 35 -0.93 67.14 -67.15
N GLN A 36 -0.07 67.29 -68.16
CA GLN A 36 0.31 66.19 -69.05
C GLN A 36 1.00 65.07 -68.28
N MET A 37 1.96 65.40 -67.39
CA MET A 37 2.63 64.40 -66.55
C MET A 37 1.67 63.68 -65.59
N ARG A 38 0.66 64.40 -65.07
CA ARG A 38 -0.37 63.81 -64.21
C ARG A 38 -1.35 62.94 -65.00
N LEU A 39 -1.74 63.34 -66.20
CA LEU A 39 -2.57 62.52 -67.09
C LEU A 39 -1.87 61.20 -67.42
N THR A 40 -0.58 61.24 -67.78
CA THR A 40 0.16 60.00 -68.05
C THR A 40 0.28 59.12 -66.79
N THR A 41 0.45 59.73 -65.61
CA THR A 41 0.46 58.98 -64.34
C THR A 41 -0.90 58.31 -64.10
N LEU A 42 -2.01 59.04 -64.23
CA LEU A 42 -3.36 58.50 -64.07
C LEU A 42 -3.67 57.39 -65.09
N GLU A 43 -3.19 57.51 -66.32
CA GLU A 43 -3.33 56.47 -67.34
C GLU A 43 -2.57 55.19 -66.94
N THR A 44 -1.35 55.32 -66.41
CA THR A 44 -0.59 54.17 -65.92
C THR A 44 -1.24 53.52 -64.69
N GLU A 45 -1.78 54.32 -63.77
CA GLU A 45 -2.50 53.84 -62.60
C GLU A 45 -3.77 53.09 -63.00
N LEU A 46 -4.56 53.63 -63.92
CA LEU A 46 -5.76 53.00 -64.47
C LEU A 46 -5.43 51.67 -65.15
N ALA A 47 -4.37 51.62 -65.96
CA ALA A 47 -3.91 50.40 -66.60
C ALA A 47 -3.51 49.33 -65.56
N SER A 48 -2.81 49.73 -64.50
CA SER A 48 -2.41 48.82 -63.41
C SER A 48 -3.60 48.27 -62.63
N ALA A 49 -4.64 49.09 -62.40
CA ALA A 49 -5.85 48.69 -61.71
C ALA A 49 -6.65 47.67 -62.54
N ARG A 50 -6.82 47.92 -63.85
CA ARG A 50 -7.49 47.00 -64.78
C ARG A 50 -6.78 45.65 -64.87
N TYR A 51 -5.44 45.66 -64.86
CA TYR A 51 -4.67 44.42 -64.85
C TYR A 51 -4.90 43.60 -63.57
N ARG A 52 -4.96 44.26 -62.40
CA ARG A 52 -5.27 43.59 -61.13
C ARG A 52 -6.68 43.02 -61.10
N GLU A 53 -7.65 43.73 -61.67
CA GLU A 53 -9.04 43.27 -61.79
C GLU A 53 -9.14 42.00 -62.63
N GLN A 54 -8.47 41.96 -63.80
CA GLN A 54 -8.42 40.78 -64.66
C GLN A 54 -7.76 39.57 -63.98
N GLN A 55 -6.68 39.79 -63.23
CA GLN A 55 -6.01 38.74 -62.43
C GLN A 55 -6.93 38.16 -61.36
N LEU A 56 -7.67 39.01 -60.64
CA LEU A 56 -8.63 38.59 -59.62
C LEU A 56 -9.80 37.83 -60.23
N ALA A 57 -10.37 38.33 -61.34
CA ALA A 57 -11.45 37.65 -62.06
C ALA A 57 -11.03 36.24 -62.50
N GLY A 58 -9.84 36.09 -63.11
CA GLY A 58 -9.32 34.77 -63.50
C GLY A 58 -9.01 33.84 -62.32
N ARG A 59 -8.71 34.38 -61.13
CA ARG A 59 -8.56 33.58 -59.91
C ARG A 59 -9.90 33.11 -59.36
N VAL A 60 -10.92 33.97 -59.38
CA VAL A 60 -12.28 33.62 -58.96
C VAL A 60 -12.87 32.55 -59.88
N GLU A 61 -12.69 32.68 -61.19
CA GLU A 61 -13.12 31.66 -62.15
C GLU A 61 -12.43 30.32 -61.90
N ARG A 62 -11.11 30.30 -61.71
CA ARG A 62 -10.36 29.07 -61.37
C ARG A 62 -10.88 28.42 -60.09
N LEU A 63 -11.02 29.18 -59.00
CA LEU A 63 -11.55 28.65 -57.74
C LEU A 63 -12.98 28.12 -57.89
N ASN A 64 -13.82 28.79 -58.67
CA ASN A 64 -15.17 28.32 -58.97
C ASN A 64 -15.16 27.03 -59.79
N THR A 65 -14.22 26.88 -60.73
CA THR A 65 -14.08 25.61 -61.48
C THR A 65 -13.57 24.48 -60.58
N GLU A 66 -12.60 24.75 -59.70
CA GLU A 66 -12.08 23.78 -58.73
C GLU A 66 -13.17 23.33 -57.74
N LEU A 67 -13.95 24.28 -57.20
CA LEU A 67 -15.09 23.97 -56.33
C LEU A 67 -16.14 23.13 -57.04
N LYS A 68 -16.50 23.49 -58.28
CA LYS A 68 -17.45 22.70 -59.08
C LYS A 68 -16.95 21.28 -59.33
N GLN A 69 -15.67 21.11 -59.63
CA GLN A 69 -15.05 19.80 -59.82
C GLN A 69 -15.06 18.97 -58.53
N CYS A 70 -14.88 19.60 -57.36
CA CYS A 70 -15.03 18.94 -56.06
C CYS A 70 -16.49 18.60 -55.72
N THR A 71 -17.46 19.42 -56.15
CA THR A 71 -18.90 19.20 -55.87
C THR A 71 -19.62 18.36 -56.93
N CYS A 72 -18.93 17.82 -57.95
CA CYS A 72 -19.48 16.89 -58.95
C CYS A 72 -19.98 15.54 -58.37
N GLY A 73 -20.12 15.42 -57.05
CA GLY A 73 -20.73 14.28 -56.36
C GLY A 73 -21.73 14.71 -55.29
N ASP A 74 -22.55 15.74 -55.50
CA ASP A 74 -23.53 16.23 -54.51
C ASP A 74 -24.47 15.15 -53.95
N GLU A 75 -24.91 14.20 -54.80
CA GLU A 75 -25.71 13.04 -54.36
C GLU A 75 -24.87 12.05 -53.51
N LYS A 76 -23.64 11.74 -53.96
CA LYS A 76 -22.73 10.82 -53.26
C LYS A 76 -22.26 11.38 -51.92
N SER A 77 -22.05 12.70 -51.83
CA SER A 77 -21.61 13.37 -50.61
C SER A 77 -22.71 13.43 -49.55
N LYS A 78 -23.98 13.65 -49.97
CA LYS A 78 -25.15 13.55 -49.08
C LYS A 78 -25.39 12.12 -48.60
N LEU A 79 -25.27 11.13 -49.50
CA LEU A 79 -25.34 9.70 -49.15
C LEU A 79 -24.24 9.29 -48.18
N VAL A 80 -23.01 9.80 -48.37
CA VAL A 80 -21.89 9.56 -47.44
C VAL A 80 -22.15 10.23 -46.09
N GLY A 81 -22.67 11.47 -46.05
CA GLY A 81 -23.09 12.15 -44.81
C GLY A 81 -24.14 11.36 -44.03
N GLY A 82 -25.20 10.88 -44.69
CA GLY A 82 -26.24 10.07 -44.05
C GLY A 82 -25.79 8.65 -43.67
N ARG A 83 -24.72 8.11 -44.27
CA ARG A 83 -24.09 6.86 -43.82
C ARG A 83 -23.19 7.09 -42.63
N ILE A 84 -22.42 8.19 -42.62
CA ILE A 84 -21.58 8.57 -41.47
C ILE A 84 -22.44 8.84 -40.24
N GLN A 85 -23.55 9.56 -40.40
CA GLN A 85 -24.48 9.81 -39.29
C GLN A 85 -25.03 8.50 -38.71
N ARG A 86 -25.47 7.56 -39.55
CA ARG A 86 -25.90 6.22 -39.09
C ARG A 86 -24.78 5.42 -38.43
N MET A 87 -23.54 5.55 -38.90
CA MET A 87 -22.39 4.91 -38.24
C MET A 87 -22.10 5.52 -36.87
N ILE A 88 -22.28 6.83 -36.70
CA ILE A 88 -22.14 7.50 -35.41
C ILE A 88 -23.26 7.05 -34.46
N GLU A 89 -24.51 7.03 -34.92
CA GLU A 89 -25.66 6.55 -34.13
C GLU A 89 -25.44 5.10 -33.66
N LEU A 90 -25.05 4.20 -34.57
CA LEU A 90 -24.73 2.80 -34.22
C LEU A 90 -23.56 2.71 -33.23
N ALA A 91 -22.51 3.51 -33.43
CA ALA A 91 -21.36 3.52 -32.54
C ALA A 91 -21.72 4.07 -31.13
N GLU A 92 -22.63 5.04 -31.04
CA GLU A 92 -23.14 5.55 -29.76
C GLU A 92 -24.00 4.50 -29.04
N GLU A 93 -24.85 3.78 -29.76
CA GLU A 93 -25.63 2.66 -29.22
C GLU A 93 -24.72 1.53 -28.72
N GLU A 94 -23.74 1.11 -29.53
CA GLU A 94 -22.76 0.08 -29.15
C GLU A 94 -21.90 0.53 -27.96
N ALA A 95 -21.45 1.78 -27.94
CA ALA A 95 -20.72 2.33 -26.79
C ALA A 95 -21.57 2.37 -25.53
N GLY A 96 -22.87 2.69 -25.65
CA GLY A 96 -23.82 2.63 -24.56
C GLY A 96 -24.01 1.22 -24.02
N ALA A 97 -24.20 0.24 -24.91
CA ALA A 97 -24.32 -1.17 -24.55
C ALA A 97 -23.06 -1.70 -23.87
N LEU A 98 -21.88 -1.36 -24.40
CA LEU A 98 -20.59 -1.76 -23.82
C LEU A 98 -20.38 -1.16 -22.43
N ARG A 99 -20.74 0.11 -22.22
CA ARG A 99 -20.67 0.75 -20.89
C ARG A 99 -21.60 0.06 -19.89
N ALA A 100 -22.85 -0.19 -20.27
CA ALA A 100 -23.81 -0.87 -19.40
C ALA A 100 -23.33 -2.29 -19.04
N GLN A 101 -22.77 -3.02 -20.00
CA GLN A 101 -22.19 -4.34 -19.76
C GLN A 101 -20.98 -4.26 -18.82
N ALA A 102 -20.07 -3.32 -19.05
CA ALA A 102 -18.89 -3.12 -18.20
C ALA A 102 -19.28 -2.73 -16.76
N GLU A 103 -20.32 -1.91 -16.57
CA GLU A 103 -20.86 -1.59 -15.25
C GLU A 103 -21.43 -2.83 -14.55
N GLN A 104 -22.20 -3.65 -15.27
CA GLN A 104 -22.72 -4.90 -14.71
C GLN A 104 -21.60 -5.88 -14.33
N ASP A 105 -20.58 -6.01 -15.17
CA ASP A 105 -19.47 -6.92 -14.92
C ASP A 105 -18.59 -6.42 -13.77
N LEU A 106 -18.39 -5.10 -13.65
CA LEU A 106 -17.73 -4.48 -12.50
C LEU A 106 -18.49 -4.76 -11.21
N GLU A 107 -19.81 -4.63 -11.23
CA GLU A 107 -20.64 -4.88 -10.05
C GLU A 107 -20.63 -6.36 -9.64
N LYS A 108 -20.69 -7.28 -10.62
CA LYS A 108 -20.50 -8.72 -10.36
C LYS A 108 -19.11 -9.01 -9.79
N ALA A 109 -18.06 -8.37 -10.31
CA ALA A 109 -16.70 -8.54 -9.81
C ALA A 109 -16.55 -8.02 -8.38
N ARG A 110 -17.15 -6.86 -8.07
CA ARG A 110 -17.17 -6.27 -6.73
C ARG A 110 -17.89 -7.15 -5.73
N THR A 111 -19.11 -7.57 -6.05
CA THR A 111 -19.91 -8.45 -5.18
C THR A 111 -19.23 -9.80 -4.95
N ALA A 112 -18.60 -10.39 -5.98
CA ALA A 112 -17.80 -11.61 -5.84
C ALA A 112 -16.57 -11.39 -4.94
N ALA A 113 -15.85 -10.29 -5.12
CA ALA A 113 -14.69 -9.96 -4.28
C ALA A 113 -15.08 -9.71 -2.82
N GLU A 114 -16.19 -9.02 -2.58
CA GLU A 114 -16.74 -8.79 -1.24
C GLU A 114 -17.15 -10.11 -0.58
N ALA A 115 -17.80 -11.02 -1.32
CA ALA A 115 -18.14 -12.35 -0.84
C ALA A 115 -16.89 -13.15 -0.46
N MET A 116 -15.86 -13.16 -1.31
CA MET A 116 -14.59 -13.83 -1.04
C MET A 116 -13.89 -13.25 0.19
N LEU A 117 -13.89 -11.92 0.36
CA LEU A 117 -13.32 -11.26 1.54
C LEU A 117 -14.09 -11.60 2.81
N ALA A 118 -15.42 -11.66 2.75
CA ALA A 118 -16.25 -12.04 3.89
C ALA A 118 -16.02 -13.50 4.29
N GLU A 119 -15.90 -14.41 3.32
CA GLU A 119 -15.60 -15.82 3.54
C GLU A 119 -14.19 -16.01 4.12
N ALA A 120 -13.18 -15.34 3.55
CA ALA A 120 -11.81 -15.37 4.07
C ALA A 120 -11.72 -14.87 5.51
N ARG A 121 -12.47 -13.80 5.85
CA ARG A 121 -12.54 -13.28 7.23
C ARG A 121 -13.17 -14.30 8.18
N LYS A 122 -14.28 -14.94 7.80
CA LYS A 122 -14.90 -16.00 8.60
C LYS A 122 -13.94 -17.16 8.84
N HIS A 123 -13.27 -17.64 7.79
CA HIS A 123 -12.28 -18.71 7.93
C HIS A 123 -11.12 -18.31 8.84
N ALA A 124 -10.64 -17.07 8.77
CA ALA A 124 -9.61 -16.59 9.68
C ALA A 124 -10.09 -16.55 11.13
N GLU A 125 -11.32 -16.07 11.39
CA GLU A 125 -11.91 -16.06 12.73
C GLU A 125 -12.09 -17.47 13.31
N ASP A 126 -12.59 -18.41 12.50
CA ASP A 126 -12.77 -19.80 12.93
C ASP A 126 -11.43 -20.47 13.19
N ALA A 127 -10.43 -20.29 12.31
CA ALA A 127 -9.08 -20.79 12.55
C ALA A 127 -8.48 -20.20 13.84
N MET A 128 -8.69 -18.91 14.12
CA MET A 128 -8.25 -18.30 15.37
C MET A 128 -8.90 -18.94 16.60
N ARG A 129 -10.21 -19.23 16.56
CA ARG A 129 -10.93 -19.91 17.65
C ARG A 129 -10.41 -21.33 17.85
N ASP A 130 -10.16 -22.05 16.76
CA ASP A 130 -9.61 -23.41 16.81
C ASP A 130 -8.19 -23.42 17.40
N PHE A 131 -7.32 -22.49 16.98
CA PHE A 131 -5.98 -22.34 17.54
C PHE A 131 -6.01 -21.97 19.02
N GLN A 132 -6.90 -21.07 19.44
CA GLN A 132 -7.06 -20.73 20.85
C GLN A 132 -7.53 -21.93 21.68
N THR A 133 -8.48 -22.70 21.15
CA THR A 133 -8.99 -23.91 21.79
C THR A 133 -7.86 -24.95 21.92
N ALA A 134 -7.16 -25.25 20.84
CA ALA A 134 -6.04 -26.19 20.82
C ALA A 134 -4.90 -25.75 21.76
N LEU A 135 -4.57 -24.46 21.79
CA LEU A 135 -3.57 -23.91 22.70
C LEU A 135 -4.00 -24.03 24.16
N SER A 136 -5.27 -23.75 24.47
CA SER A 136 -5.81 -23.89 25.82
C SER A 136 -5.76 -25.35 26.29
N GLN A 137 -6.14 -26.30 25.42
CA GLN A 137 -6.07 -27.72 25.69
C GLN A 137 -4.63 -28.15 25.98
N ARG A 138 -3.67 -27.76 25.12
CA ARG A 138 -2.25 -28.06 25.35
C ARG A 138 -1.73 -27.50 26.66
N ARG A 139 -2.07 -26.25 27.00
CA ARG A 139 -1.69 -25.67 28.30
C ARG A 139 -2.25 -26.45 29.47
N THR A 140 -3.49 -26.92 29.38
CA THR A 140 -4.08 -27.74 30.45
C THR A 140 -3.43 -29.13 30.55
N GLU A 141 -3.08 -29.74 29.42
CA GLU A 141 -2.36 -31.02 29.38
C GLU A 141 -0.95 -30.90 29.94
N GLU A 142 -0.22 -29.87 29.55
CA GLU A 142 1.11 -29.56 30.09
C GLU A 142 1.06 -29.30 31.59
N ALA A 143 0.10 -28.51 32.06
CA ALA A 143 -0.10 -28.26 33.49
C ALA A 143 -0.42 -29.55 34.27
N ARG A 144 -1.26 -30.44 33.71
CA ARG A 144 -1.55 -31.76 34.30
C ARG A 144 -0.31 -32.65 34.34
N ALA A 145 0.48 -32.66 33.26
CA ALA A 145 1.71 -33.44 33.19
C ALA A 145 2.77 -32.92 34.18
N GLU A 146 2.90 -31.61 34.35
CA GLU A 146 3.75 -31.01 35.36
C GLU A 146 3.29 -31.34 36.78
N ALA A 147 1.99 -31.22 37.07
CA ALA A 147 1.43 -31.59 38.36
C ALA A 147 1.67 -33.06 38.69
N ALA A 148 1.50 -33.96 37.71
CA ALA A 148 1.80 -35.38 37.85
C ALA A 148 3.29 -35.63 38.13
N ARG A 149 4.20 -34.96 37.41
CA ARG A 149 5.65 -35.05 37.68
C ARG A 149 5.98 -34.57 39.09
N ARG A 150 5.43 -33.43 39.53
CA ARG A 150 5.62 -32.90 40.90
C ARG A 150 5.13 -33.89 41.95
N ALA A 151 3.91 -34.42 41.78
CA ALA A 151 3.35 -35.43 42.69
C ALA A 151 4.21 -36.70 42.76
N GLN A 152 4.75 -37.18 41.64
CA GLN A 152 5.66 -38.32 41.62
C GLN A 152 6.97 -38.03 42.38
N TRP A 153 7.55 -36.84 42.20
CA TRP A 153 8.74 -36.43 42.95
C TRP A 153 8.46 -36.29 44.45
N ASP A 154 7.32 -35.73 44.82
CA ASP A 154 6.90 -35.58 46.21
C ASP A 154 6.67 -36.93 46.87
N ALA A 155 5.98 -37.86 46.21
CA ALA A 155 5.80 -39.22 46.68
C ALA A 155 7.14 -39.95 46.85
N ARG A 156 8.07 -39.78 45.90
CA ARG A 156 9.43 -40.36 46.02
C ARG A 156 10.18 -39.76 47.22
N ARG A 157 10.14 -38.44 47.40
CA ARG A 157 10.76 -37.76 48.54
C ARG A 157 10.19 -38.25 49.87
N GLN A 158 8.87 -38.39 49.94
CA GLN A 158 8.19 -38.86 51.14
C GLN A 158 8.57 -40.30 51.50
N ARG A 159 8.57 -41.21 50.52
CA ARG A 159 9.05 -42.60 50.74
C ARG A 159 10.50 -42.67 51.21
N GLN A 160 11.37 -41.80 50.68
CA GLN A 160 12.77 -41.73 51.13
C GLN A 160 12.89 -41.21 52.57
N ARG A 161 12.07 -40.24 52.96
CA ARG A 161 12.00 -39.75 54.35
C ARG A 161 11.52 -40.84 55.29
N GLU A 162 10.41 -41.49 54.98
CA GLU A 162 9.85 -42.59 55.78
C GLU A 162 10.85 -43.75 55.90
N ALA A 163 11.54 -44.12 54.81
CA ALA A 163 12.59 -45.13 54.85
C ALA A 163 13.75 -44.72 55.77
N ALA A 164 14.20 -43.47 55.71
CA ALA A 164 15.27 -42.95 56.58
C ALA A 164 14.84 -42.90 58.05
N GLU A 165 13.60 -42.46 58.34
CA GLU A 165 13.04 -42.46 59.69
C GLU A 165 12.94 -43.87 60.27
N ASN A 166 12.49 -44.84 59.47
CA ASN A 166 12.45 -46.25 59.88
C ASN A 166 13.87 -46.79 60.17
N LEU A 167 14.86 -46.47 59.33
CA LEU A 167 16.25 -46.85 59.54
C LEU A 167 16.84 -46.23 60.82
N LEU A 168 16.53 -44.96 61.09
CA LEU A 168 16.92 -44.30 62.33
C LEU A 168 16.22 -44.91 63.55
N ALA A 169 14.96 -45.33 63.42
CA ALA A 169 14.22 -45.99 64.49
C ALA A 169 14.79 -47.38 64.82
N THR A 170 15.09 -48.19 63.80
CA THR A 170 15.68 -49.53 63.98
C THR A 170 17.11 -49.46 64.51
N THR A 171 17.93 -48.54 64.01
CA THR A 171 19.30 -48.35 64.54
C THR A 171 19.27 -47.90 66.00
N ARG A 172 18.34 -47.02 66.39
CA ARG A 172 18.13 -46.63 67.79
C ARG A 172 17.65 -47.79 68.65
N SER A 173 16.73 -48.63 68.17
CA SER A 173 16.24 -49.78 68.95
C SER A 173 17.35 -50.80 69.18
N VAL A 174 18.11 -51.16 68.14
CA VAL A 174 19.28 -52.05 68.25
C VAL A 174 20.34 -51.48 69.17
N GLY A 175 20.60 -50.16 69.08
CA GLY A 175 21.51 -49.46 70.00
C GLY A 175 21.06 -49.57 71.46
N ASN A 176 19.77 -49.34 71.73
CA ASN A 176 19.19 -49.48 73.06
C ASN A 176 19.24 -50.92 73.57
N GLU A 177 18.94 -51.91 72.73
CA GLU A 177 19.06 -53.33 73.06
C GLU A 177 20.50 -53.70 73.41
N SER A 178 21.48 -53.25 72.62
CA SER A 178 22.91 -53.46 72.90
C SER A 178 23.31 -52.86 74.25
N LEU A 179 22.88 -51.62 74.54
CA LEU A 179 23.11 -50.98 75.84
C LEU A 179 22.44 -51.73 77.01
N GLN A 180 21.26 -52.31 76.80
CA GLN A 180 20.61 -53.14 77.82
C GLN A 180 21.37 -54.44 78.05
N VAL A 181 21.87 -55.08 77.00
CA VAL A 181 22.67 -56.31 77.12
C VAL A 181 23.98 -56.01 77.84
N THR A 182 24.70 -54.94 77.49
CA THR A 182 25.94 -54.57 78.19
C THR A 182 25.68 -54.24 79.65
N ARG A 183 24.58 -53.55 79.97
CA ARG A 183 24.17 -53.30 81.36
C ARG A 183 23.90 -54.59 82.13
N ARG A 184 23.14 -55.54 81.56
CA ARG A 184 22.89 -56.85 82.18
C ARG A 184 24.18 -57.64 82.43
N LEU A 185 25.13 -57.59 81.49
CA LEU A 185 26.43 -58.24 81.66
C LEU A 185 27.25 -57.57 82.77
N LEU A 186 27.26 -56.24 82.84
CA LEU A 186 27.91 -55.51 83.93
C LEU A 186 27.28 -55.85 85.28
N ASP A 187 25.96 -55.84 85.38
CA ASP A 187 25.24 -56.21 86.60
C ASP A 187 25.61 -57.66 87.02
N ALA A 188 25.60 -58.61 86.09
CA ALA A 188 26.01 -60.00 86.37
C ALA A 188 27.49 -60.13 86.81
N LEU A 189 28.41 -59.39 86.18
CA LEU A 189 29.82 -59.37 86.59
C LEU A 189 29.99 -58.76 87.98
N THR A 190 29.22 -57.72 88.33
CA THR A 190 29.25 -57.16 89.68
C THR A 190 28.70 -58.13 90.72
N GLU A 191 27.67 -58.91 90.38
CA GLU A 191 27.16 -59.98 91.24
C GLU A 191 28.19 -61.10 91.43
N GLU A 192 28.86 -61.56 90.36
CA GLU A 192 29.94 -62.55 90.46
C GLU A 192 31.12 -62.03 91.27
N HIS A 193 31.53 -60.77 91.06
CA HIS A 193 32.58 -60.15 91.86
C HIS A 193 32.18 -60.06 93.34
N ALA A 194 30.94 -59.70 93.64
CA ALA A 194 30.44 -59.67 95.03
C ALA A 194 30.44 -61.07 95.67
N LYS A 195 30.07 -62.12 94.91
CA LYS A 195 30.17 -63.52 95.36
C LYS A 195 31.62 -63.92 95.63
N MET A 196 32.53 -63.64 94.71
CA MET A 196 33.97 -63.94 94.87
C MET A 196 34.57 -63.21 96.07
N VAL A 197 34.23 -61.93 96.29
CA VAL A 197 34.66 -61.18 97.49
C VAL A 197 34.13 -61.83 98.77
N ALA A 198 32.85 -62.21 98.80
CA ALA A 198 32.26 -62.89 99.94
C ALA A 198 32.92 -64.26 100.20
N GLU A 199 33.24 -65.02 99.15
CA GLU A 199 33.98 -66.29 99.26
C GLU A 199 35.41 -66.07 99.80
N VAL A 200 36.11 -65.03 99.35
CA VAL A 200 37.44 -64.66 99.89
C VAL A 200 37.34 -64.23 101.36
N GLU A 201 36.35 -63.42 101.74
CA GLU A 201 36.15 -63.03 103.14
C GLU A 201 35.81 -64.22 104.04
N LEU A 202 35.08 -65.22 103.53
CA LEU A 202 34.83 -66.48 104.23
C LEU A 202 36.12 -67.29 104.39
N ALA A 203 36.90 -67.42 103.31
CA ALA A 203 38.19 -68.12 103.35
C ALA A 203 39.21 -67.43 104.29
N GLU A 204 39.25 -66.10 104.31
CA GLU A 204 40.08 -65.33 105.25
C GLU A 204 39.66 -65.58 106.71
N LYS A 205 38.35 -65.65 107.00
CA LYS A 205 37.84 -66.02 108.33
C LYS A 205 38.20 -67.46 108.71
N GLU A 206 38.12 -68.40 107.78
CA GLU A 206 38.52 -69.79 108.00
C GLU A 206 40.03 -69.93 108.25
N MET A 207 40.86 -69.20 107.50
CA MET A 207 42.32 -69.13 107.69
C MET A 207 42.69 -68.45 109.03
N ALA A 208 41.98 -67.40 109.43
CA ALA A 208 42.18 -66.77 110.74
C ALA A 208 41.85 -67.72 111.90
N ASN A 209 40.84 -68.58 111.76
CA ASN A 209 40.49 -69.60 112.75
C ASN A 209 41.52 -70.73 112.84
N LEU A 210 42.21 -71.06 111.74
CA LEU A 210 43.30 -72.06 111.70
C LEU A 210 44.64 -71.51 112.23
N SER A 211 44.86 -70.19 112.17
CA SER A 211 46.05 -69.52 112.72
C SER A 211 45.98 -69.27 114.24
N SER A 212 44.82 -69.45 114.87
CA SER A 212 44.58 -69.25 116.31
C SER A 212 44.44 -70.55 117.12
N ALA A 213 44.74 -71.70 116.51
CA ALA A 213 44.74 -73.03 117.13
C ALA A 213 46.18 -73.59 117.17
#